data_AF-A0A2S0UNG3-F1
#
_entry.id   AF-A0A2S0UNG3-F1
#
_cell.length_a   1.000
_cell.length_b   1.000
_cell.length_c   1.000
_cell.angle_alpha   90.00
_cell.angle_beta   90.00
_cell.angle_gamma   90.00
#
_symmetry.space_group_name_H-M   'P 1'
#
loop_
_entity.id
_entity.type
_entity.pdbx_description
1 polymer ?
#
loop_
_entity_poly.entity_id
_entity_poly.type
_entity_poly.pdbx_seq_one_letter_code
_entity_poly.pdbx_strand_id
1 'polypeptide(L)'
;MVNVIIVGQNAPFGVLEVDEREPRDFNANDIAFLQTYANLRAAAIERVRSHIKLSQGASEQAILVRELGHRARNLLGLVRALATQTSTTDRTAEQFRSAFIGRLMALSVAEGIVFESSGDRADPLPLAREVLAPFRDDDPKK
;
A
#
# COMPACT_ATOMS: atom_id res chain seq x y z
N MET A 1 -50.24 3.54 -6.96
CA MET A 1 -48.78 3.65 -7.09
C MET A 1 -48.34 4.97 -6.47
N VAL A 2 -47.30 4.95 -5.66
CA VAL A 2 -46.66 6.13 -5.07
C VAL A 2 -45.14 5.92 -5.03
N ASN A 3 -44.38 6.97 -5.34
CA ASN A 3 -42.93 6.92 -5.46
C ASN A 3 -42.30 7.96 -4.53
N VAL A 4 -41.26 7.54 -3.80
CA VAL A 4 -40.42 8.43 -2.99
C VAL A 4 -38.94 8.19 -3.29
N ILE A 5 -38.13 9.23 -3.22
CA ILE A 5 -36.70 9.13 -3.52
C ILE A 5 -35.96 8.66 -2.27
N ILE A 6 -35.07 7.67 -2.46
CA ILE A 6 -34.08 7.29 -1.45
C ILE A 6 -32.89 8.23 -1.60
N VAL A 7 -32.93 9.34 -0.86
CA VAL A 7 -31.90 10.39 -0.91
C VAL A 7 -30.60 9.86 -0.31
N GLY A 8 -29.48 10.02 -1.02
CA GLY A 8 -28.14 9.81 -0.47
C GLY A 8 -27.37 11.12 -0.37
N GLN A 9 -26.29 11.15 0.41
CA GLN A 9 -25.50 12.38 0.66
C GLN A 9 -24.95 13.06 -0.61
N ASN A 10 -24.51 12.29 -1.60
CA ASN A 10 -23.91 12.84 -2.84
C ASN A 10 -24.77 12.61 -4.09
N ALA A 11 -25.58 11.55 -4.08
CA ALA A 11 -26.49 11.21 -5.17
C ALA A 11 -27.61 10.31 -4.61
N PRO A 12 -28.81 10.32 -5.22
CA PRO A 12 -29.88 9.39 -4.85
C PRO A 12 -29.44 7.93 -5.01
N PHE A 13 -29.82 7.08 -4.06
CA PHE A 13 -29.60 5.63 -4.19
C PHE A 13 -30.61 4.97 -5.13
N GLY A 14 -31.79 5.59 -5.30
CA GLY A 14 -32.85 5.08 -6.14
C GLY A 14 -34.22 5.62 -5.72
N VAL A 15 -35.27 4.92 -6.15
CA VAL A 15 -36.67 5.24 -5.84
C VAL A 15 -37.25 4.06 -5.07
N LEU A 16 -38.06 4.35 -4.05
CA LEU A 16 -38.96 3.41 -3.41
C LEU A 16 -40.35 3.60 -3.99
N GLU A 17 -40.84 2.57 -4.66
CA GLU A 17 -42.15 2.51 -5.29
C GLU A 17 -43.04 1.56 -4.51
N VAL A 18 -44.29 1.97 -4.29
CA VAL A 18 -45.32 1.17 -3.64
C VAL A 18 -46.55 1.15 -4.53
N ASP A 19 -46.94 -0.07 -4.90
CA ASP A 19 -48.11 -0.37 -5.69
C ASP A 19 -49.20 -1.01 -4.85
N GLU A 20 -50.45 -0.78 -5.27
CA GLU A 20 -51.62 -1.40 -4.68
C GLU A 20 -52.48 -2.01 -5.79
N ARG A 21 -53.05 -3.19 -5.50
CA ARG A 21 -53.79 -3.99 -6.49
C ARG A 21 -55.22 -3.47 -6.72
N GLU A 22 -55.69 -2.58 -5.86
CA GLU A 22 -56.98 -1.92 -5.95
C GLU A 22 -56.78 -0.38 -5.89
N PRO A 23 -57.69 0.43 -6.47
CA PRO A 23 -57.57 1.87 -6.45
C PRO A 23 -57.61 2.43 -5.02
N ARG A 24 -56.49 2.97 -4.55
CA ARG A 24 -56.38 3.72 -3.28
C ARG A 24 -55.87 5.12 -3.56
N ASP A 25 -56.40 6.09 -2.80
CA ASP A 25 -55.89 7.45 -2.79
C ASP A 25 -54.75 7.57 -1.76
N PHE A 26 -53.51 7.69 -2.25
CA PHE A 26 -52.35 7.92 -1.39
C PHE A 26 -52.35 9.38 -0.95
N ASN A 27 -52.53 9.61 0.35
CA ASN A 27 -52.56 10.96 0.89
C ASN A 27 -51.18 11.41 1.39
N ALA A 28 -51.10 12.66 1.87
CA ALA A 28 -49.86 13.25 2.37
C ALA A 28 -49.21 12.46 3.53
N ASN A 29 -50.01 11.78 4.37
CA ASN A 29 -49.48 10.96 5.45
C ASN A 29 -48.83 9.68 4.93
N ASP A 30 -49.40 9.05 3.90
CA ASP A 30 -48.80 7.87 3.26
C ASP A 30 -47.43 8.23 2.63
N ILE A 31 -47.37 9.38 1.94
CA ILE A 31 -46.12 9.88 1.35
C ILE A 31 -45.08 10.19 2.45
N ALA A 32 -45.48 10.86 3.53
CA ALA A 32 -44.58 11.19 4.64
C ALA A 32 -44.04 9.93 5.34
N PHE A 33 -44.89 8.91 5.50
CA PHE A 33 -44.47 7.61 6.02
C PHE A 33 -43.43 6.94 5.11
N LEU A 34 -43.71 6.86 3.80
CA LEU A 34 -42.78 6.28 2.84
C LEU A 34 -41.47 7.05 2.75
N GLN A 35 -41.51 8.39 2.81
CA GLN A 35 -40.32 9.22 2.84
C GLN A 35 -39.49 8.95 4.11
N THR A 36 -40.12 8.77 5.26
CA THR A 36 -39.44 8.40 6.52
C THR A 36 -38.75 7.04 6.38
N TYR A 37 -39.44 6.06 5.80
CA TYR A 37 -38.87 4.75 5.55
C TYR A 37 -37.71 4.80 4.53
N ALA A 38 -37.84 5.59 3.47
CA ALA A 38 -36.78 5.82 2.49
C ALA A 38 -35.54 6.44 3.14
N ASN A 39 -35.71 7.42 4.03
CA ASN A 39 -34.62 8.05 4.77
C ASN A 39 -33.92 7.05 5.71
N LEU A 40 -34.68 6.19 6.40
CA LEU A 40 -34.12 5.13 7.25
C LEU A 40 -33.30 4.13 6.42
N ARG A 41 -33.81 3.72 5.25
CA ARG A 41 -33.06 2.86 4.32
C ARG A 41 -31.79 3.53 3.82
N ALA A 42 -31.85 4.80 3.47
CA ALA A 42 -30.68 5.55 3.04
C ALA A 42 -29.57 5.54 4.10
N ALA A 43 -29.91 5.85 5.35
CA ALA A 43 -28.96 5.82 6.46
C ALA A 43 -28.35 4.42 6.67
N ALA A 44 -29.14 3.36 6.52
CA ALA A 44 -28.65 1.98 6.62
C ALA A 44 -27.68 1.63 5.47
N ILE A 45 -27.99 2.01 4.23
CA ILE A 45 -27.13 1.81 3.06
C ILE A 45 -25.80 2.53 3.25
N GLU A 46 -25.83 3.79 3.70
CA GLU A 46 -24.63 4.59 3.96
C GLU A 46 -23.76 3.96 5.04
N ARG A 47 -24.37 3.47 6.11
CA ARG A 47 -23.66 2.78 7.20
C ARG A 47 -22.92 1.54 6.69
N VAL A 48 -23.59 0.68 5.93
CA VAL A 48 -22.97 -0.54 5.38
C VAL A 48 -21.85 -0.20 4.40
N ARG A 49 -22.08 0.75 3.48
CA ARG A 49 -21.06 1.18 2.52
C ARG A 49 -19.83 1.78 3.21
N SER A 50 -20.03 2.58 4.25
CA SER A 50 -18.94 3.17 5.02
C SER A 50 -18.14 2.09 5.75
N HIS A 51 -18.82 1.11 6.35
CA HIS A 51 -18.15 -0.01 7.00
C HIS A 51 -17.31 -0.84 6.02
N ILE A 52 -17.83 -1.12 4.82
CA ILE A 52 -17.09 -1.86 3.79
C ILE A 52 -15.85 -1.08 3.36
N LYS A 53 -15.96 0.23 3.10
CA LYS A 53 -14.81 1.08 2.75
C LYS A 53 -13.73 1.07 3.83
N LEU A 54 -14.13 1.21 5.10
CA LEU A 54 -13.21 1.15 6.24
C LEU A 54 -12.52 -0.22 6.31
N SER A 55 -13.26 -1.31 6.15
CA SER A 55 -12.73 -2.67 6.18
C SER A 55 -11.77 -2.94 5.02
N GLN A 56 -12.05 -2.43 3.82
CA GLN A 56 -11.16 -2.54 2.66
C GLN A 56 -9.85 -1.80 2.90
N GLY A 57 -9.91 -0.54 3.33
CA GLY A 57 -8.71 0.24 3.66
C GLY A 57 -7.88 -0.41 4.77
N ALA A 58 -8.54 -0.96 5.81
CA ALA A 58 -7.85 -1.71 6.85
C ALA A 58 -7.15 -2.97 6.32
N SER A 59 -7.78 -3.72 5.40
CA SER A 59 -7.17 -4.90 4.78
C SER A 59 -5.99 -4.53 3.88
N GLU A 60 -6.10 -3.45 3.11
CA GLU A 60 -5.00 -2.94 2.28
C GLU A 60 -3.81 -2.53 3.16
N GLN A 61 -4.07 -1.80 4.24
CA GLN A 61 -3.05 -1.41 5.21
C GLN A 61 -2.38 -2.63 5.86
N ALA A 62 -3.13 -3.66 6.20
CA ALA A 62 -2.59 -4.90 6.77
C ALA A 62 -1.63 -5.62 5.80
N ILE A 63 -1.94 -5.64 4.50
CA ILE A 63 -1.06 -6.19 3.47
C ILE A 63 0.23 -5.37 3.39
N LEU A 64 0.14 -4.05 3.36
CA LEU A 64 1.30 -3.15 3.31
C LEU A 64 2.20 -3.33 4.53
N VAL A 65 1.62 -3.38 5.74
CA VAL A 65 2.38 -3.63 6.99
C VAL A 65 3.09 -4.97 6.94
N ARG A 66 2.42 -6.02 6.46
CA ARG A 66 3.01 -7.35 6.30
C ARG A 66 4.18 -7.32 5.31
N GLU A 67 4.01 -6.67 4.16
CA GLU A 67 5.05 -6.52 3.14
C GLU A 67 6.25 -5.74 3.67
N LEU A 68 6.03 -4.62 4.36
CA LEU A 68 7.08 -3.87 5.03
C LEU A 68 7.82 -4.74 6.06
N GLY A 69 7.10 -5.54 6.85
CA GLY A 69 7.70 -6.48 7.79
C GLY A 69 8.54 -7.58 7.12
N HIS A 70 8.12 -8.06 5.94
CA HIS A 70 8.93 -8.97 5.13
C HIS A 70 10.20 -8.28 4.60
N ARG A 71 10.07 -7.07 4.05
CA ARG A 71 11.22 -6.29 3.56
C ARG A 71 12.21 -5.97 4.67
N ALA A 72 11.74 -5.56 5.84
CA ALA A 72 12.58 -5.33 7.01
C ALA A 72 13.36 -6.60 7.41
N ARG A 73 12.69 -7.76 7.45
CA ARG A 73 13.37 -9.05 7.70
C ARG A 73 14.40 -9.39 6.63
N ASN A 74 14.10 -9.12 5.37
CA ASN A 74 15.04 -9.35 4.26
C ASN A 74 16.28 -8.46 4.39
N LEU A 75 16.10 -7.16 4.65
CA LEU A 75 17.18 -6.20 4.86
C LEU A 75 18.05 -6.60 6.05
N LEU A 76 17.46 -6.95 7.20
CA LEU A 76 18.22 -7.45 8.35
C LEU A 76 18.99 -8.74 8.04
N GLY A 77 18.41 -9.62 7.21
CA GLY A 77 19.08 -10.81 6.69
C GLY A 77 20.30 -10.47 5.84
N LEU A 78 20.19 -9.48 4.95
CA LEU A 78 21.28 -8.98 4.12
C LEU A 78 22.37 -8.30 4.97
N VAL A 79 22.00 -7.45 5.91
CA VAL A 79 22.92 -6.81 6.87
C VAL A 79 23.72 -7.87 7.62
N ARG A 80 23.05 -8.90 8.14
CA ARG A 80 23.71 -10.04 8.79
C ARG A 80 24.64 -10.79 7.85
N ALA A 81 24.21 -11.07 6.61
CA ALA A 81 25.02 -11.75 5.62
C ALA A 81 26.31 -10.97 5.28
N LEU A 82 26.19 -9.65 5.11
CA LEU A 82 27.33 -8.74 4.89
C LEU A 82 28.29 -8.76 6.09
N ALA A 83 27.78 -8.75 7.32
CA ALA A 83 28.61 -8.86 8.51
C ALA A 83 29.37 -10.19 8.55
N THR A 84 28.70 -11.31 8.25
CA THR A 84 29.32 -12.65 8.24
C THR A 84 30.32 -12.85 7.10
N GLN A 85 30.10 -12.26 5.92
CA GLN A 85 31.03 -12.32 4.79
C GLN A 85 32.19 -11.32 4.90
N THR A 86 32.13 -10.40 5.86
CA THR A 86 33.24 -9.49 6.13
C THR A 86 34.24 -10.24 6.99
N SER A 87 35.24 -10.83 6.32
CA SER A 87 36.32 -11.56 7.00
C SER A 87 36.91 -10.71 8.12
N THR A 88 37.05 -11.32 9.29
CA THR A 88 37.63 -10.72 10.50
C THR A 88 39.07 -11.14 10.72
N THR A 89 39.57 -12.11 9.97
CA THR A 89 40.94 -12.63 10.09
C THR A 89 41.95 -11.54 9.70
N ASP A 90 42.93 -11.31 10.58
CA ASP A 90 44.01 -10.32 10.42
C ASP A 90 43.55 -8.85 10.23
N ARG A 91 42.32 -8.51 10.66
CA ARG A 91 41.79 -7.14 10.61
C ARG A 91 41.62 -6.52 11.98
N THR A 92 41.91 -5.22 12.08
CA THR A 92 41.50 -4.40 13.23
C THR A 92 39.99 -4.12 13.16
N ALA A 93 39.40 -3.74 14.30
CA ALA A 93 37.98 -3.35 14.36
C ALA A 93 37.64 -2.22 13.37
N GLU A 94 38.56 -1.27 13.17
CA GLU A 94 38.37 -0.15 12.24
C GLU A 94 38.40 -0.62 10.78
N GLN A 95 39.29 -1.56 10.43
CA GLN A 95 39.33 -2.17 9.09
C GLN A 95 38.08 -2.99 8.79
N PHE A 96 37.56 -3.75 9.76
CA PHE A 96 36.28 -4.45 9.62
C PHE A 96 35.13 -3.46 9.43
N ARG A 97 35.04 -2.43 10.27
CA ARG A 97 34.01 -1.39 10.19
C ARG A 97 34.00 -0.71 8.82
N SER A 98 35.17 -0.30 8.34
CA SER A 98 35.31 0.34 7.02
C SER A 98 34.85 -0.58 5.90
N ALA A 99 35.29 -1.84 5.88
CA ALA A 99 34.88 -2.82 4.87
C ALA A 99 33.38 -3.14 4.90
N PHE A 100 32.80 -3.28 6.09
CA PHE A 100 31.38 -3.56 6.26
C PHE A 100 30.50 -2.40 5.80
N ILE A 101 30.80 -1.16 6.22
CA ILE A 101 30.07 0.05 5.82
C ILE A 101 30.20 0.28 4.31
N GLY A 102 31.39 0.07 3.73
CA GLY A 102 31.59 0.20 2.28
C GLY A 102 30.68 -0.75 1.49
N ARG A 103 30.55 -2.01 1.92
CA ARG A 103 29.65 -2.99 1.27
C ARG A 103 28.18 -2.68 1.47
N LEU A 104 27.81 -2.16 2.64
CA LEU A 104 26.44 -1.71 2.92
C LEU A 104 26.03 -0.55 2.00
N MET A 105 26.91 0.45 1.86
CA MET A 105 26.70 1.58 0.94
C MET A 105 26.58 1.12 -0.52
N ALA A 106 27.47 0.22 -0.96
CA ALA A 106 27.44 -0.32 -2.31
C ALA A 106 26.12 -1.08 -2.61
N LEU A 107 25.60 -1.81 -1.63
CA LEU A 107 24.29 -2.47 -1.73
C LEU A 107 23.13 -1.45 -1.77
N SER A 108 23.19 -0.38 -0.97
CA SER A 108 22.17 0.68 -0.97
C SER A 108 22.11 1.42 -2.31
N VAL A 109 23.24 1.66 -2.96
CA VAL A 109 23.29 2.22 -4.33
C VAL A 109 22.65 1.25 -5.33
N ALA A 110 22.93 -0.05 -5.19
CA ALA A 110 22.34 -1.07 -6.05
C ALA A 110 20.80 -1.14 -5.93
N GLU A 111 20.26 -1.05 -4.71
CA GLU A 111 18.81 -1.00 -4.49
C GLU A 111 18.16 0.25 -5.11
N GLY A 112 18.83 1.41 -5.07
CA GLY A 112 18.31 2.66 -5.65
C GLY A 112 18.13 2.59 -7.17
N ILE A 113 19.12 2.03 -7.88
CA ILE A 113 19.10 1.89 -9.36
C ILE A 113 18.00 0.93 -9.83
N VAL A 114 17.72 -0.12 -9.06
CA VAL A 114 16.64 -1.09 -9.36
C VAL A 114 15.25 -0.46 -9.18
N PHE A 115 15.11 0.54 -8.31
CA PHE A 115 13.83 1.21 -8.08
C PHE A 115 13.52 2.26 -9.16
N GLU A 116 14.52 2.99 -9.64
CA GLU A 116 14.36 4.00 -10.71
C GLU A 116 14.15 3.39 -12.10
N SER A 117 14.64 2.17 -12.34
CA SER A 117 14.54 1.45 -13.63
C SER A 117 13.20 0.72 -13.86
N SER A 118 12.11 1.18 -13.23
CA SER A 118 10.74 0.62 -13.05
C SER A 118 10.00 -0.08 -14.23
N GLY A 119 10.67 -0.65 -15.23
CA GLY A 119 10.01 -1.40 -16.30
C GLY A 119 10.92 -2.12 -17.29
N ASP A 120 12.23 -1.91 -17.31
CA ASP A 120 13.15 -2.64 -18.19
C ASP A 120 14.20 -3.38 -17.36
N ARG A 121 14.66 -4.54 -17.83
CA ARG A 121 15.65 -5.35 -17.11
C ARG A 121 16.87 -4.47 -16.84
N ALA A 122 17.11 -4.11 -15.58
CA ALA A 122 18.32 -3.39 -15.19
C ALA A 122 19.53 -4.14 -15.75
N ASP A 123 20.30 -3.50 -16.63
CA ASP A 123 21.48 -4.12 -17.23
C ASP A 123 22.50 -4.37 -16.08
N PRO A 124 22.90 -5.63 -15.84
CA PRO A 124 23.80 -5.98 -14.74
C PRO A 124 25.19 -5.33 -14.88
N LEU A 125 25.61 -4.95 -16.09
CA LEU A 125 26.95 -4.39 -16.33
C LEU A 125 27.12 -2.94 -15.84
N PRO A 126 26.20 -1.99 -16.13
CA PRO A 126 26.19 -0.67 -15.49
C PRO A 126 26.10 -0.75 -13.97
N LEU A 127 25.20 -1.58 -13.44
CA LEU A 127 24.99 -1.76 -12.01
C LEU A 127 26.28 -2.24 -11.32
N ALA A 128 26.93 -3.28 -11.86
CA ALA A 128 28.17 -3.79 -11.31
C ALA A 128 29.29 -2.73 -11.33
N ARG A 129 29.39 -1.91 -12.39
CA ARG A 129 30.42 -0.85 -12.47
C ARG A 129 30.26 0.20 -11.39
N GLU A 130 29.03 0.60 -11.09
CA GLU A 130 28.73 1.65 -10.12
C GLU A 130 28.90 1.15 -8.67
N VAL A 131 28.40 -0.06 -8.40
CA VAL A 131 28.55 -0.74 -7.09
C VAL A 131 30.02 -1.04 -6.78
N LEU A 132 30.81 -1.38 -7.79
CA LEU A 132 32.23 -1.70 -7.62
C LEU A 132 33.14 -0.47 -7.71
N ALA A 133 32.65 0.69 -8.12
CA ALA A 133 33.46 1.91 -8.28
C ALA A 133 34.29 2.26 -7.03
N PRO A 134 33.77 2.16 -5.78
CA PRO A 134 34.55 2.42 -4.57
C PRO A 134 35.66 1.40 -4.27
N PHE A 135 35.65 0.25 -4.97
CA PHE A 135 36.59 -0.86 -4.78
C PHE A 135 37.49 -1.07 -6.01
N ARG A 136 37.40 -0.20 -7.02
CA ARG A 136 38.35 -0.20 -8.13
C ARG A 136 39.62 0.44 -7.61
N ASP A 137 40.68 -0.36 -7.54
CA ASP A 137 42.04 0.12 -7.36
C ASP A 137 42.39 1.04 -8.54
N ASP A 138 42.12 2.32 -8.39
CA ASP A 138 42.81 3.40 -9.10
C ASP A 138 43.85 4.01 -8.16
N ASP A 139 44.66 3.16 -7.50
CA ASP A 139 45.91 3.61 -6.88
C ASP A 139 47.11 3.15 -7.72
N PRO A 140 47.69 4.01 -8.57
CA PRO A 140 48.97 3.72 -9.20
C PRO A 140 50.16 3.84 -8.24
N LYS A 141 50.00 4.29 -6.97
CA LYS A 141 51.12 4.47 -6.03
C LYS A 141 50.69 4.43 -4.54
N LYS A 142 50.87 3.26 -3.90
CA LYS A 142 51.61 3.16 -2.63
C LYS A 142 52.02 1.73 -2.28
#